data_AF-A0A7V4AT64-F1
#
_entry.id   AF-A0A7V4AT64-F1
#
_cell.length_a   1.000
_cell.length_b   1.000
_cell.length_c   1.000
_cell.angle_alpha   90.00
_cell.angle_beta   90.00
_cell.angle_gamma   90.00
#
_symmetry.space_group_name_H-M   'P 1'
#
loop_
_entity.id
_entity.type
_entity.pdbx_description
1 polymer ?
#
loop_
_entity_poly.entity_id
_entity_poly.type
_entity_poly.pdbx_seq_one_letter_code
_entity_poly.pdbx_strand_id
1 'polypeptide(L)'
;MIDFKLSRLVRTQSSEVYLIWDSEEHRIGQVHLHYLPDSIHVTLVLEMDLSRTDEEALLAAIDEDIASSYLPSFDREDLFVTIFRGEEVSSFSYASGSGDDEEDFDEDDDHRL
;
A
#
# COMPACT_ATOMS: atom_id res chain seq x y z
N MET A 1 -12.87 18.39 4.07
CA MET A 1 -11.52 17.97 3.66
C MET A 1 -11.27 16.70 4.44
N ILE A 2 -11.10 15.60 3.72
CA ILE A 2 -10.86 14.27 4.29
C ILE A 2 -9.45 14.25 4.88
N ASP A 3 -9.32 13.66 6.07
CA ASP A 3 -8.02 13.41 6.68
C ASP A 3 -7.52 12.04 6.18
N PHE A 4 -6.38 12.01 5.49
CA PHE A 4 -5.87 10.82 4.84
C PHE A 4 -4.78 10.15 5.66
N LYS A 5 -4.86 8.82 5.78
CA LYS A 5 -3.87 7.97 6.42
C LYS A 5 -3.26 7.03 5.40
N LEU A 6 -1.93 7.12 5.22
CA LEU A 6 -1.15 6.33 4.26
C LEU A 6 -0.48 5.15 4.98
N SER A 7 -0.97 3.94 4.74
CA SER A 7 -0.43 2.70 5.33
C SER A 7 0.45 1.98 4.32
N ARG A 8 1.76 1.92 4.56
CA ARG A 8 2.71 1.25 3.66
C ARG A 8 2.47 -0.26 3.62
N LEU A 9 2.22 -0.79 2.44
CA LEU A 9 2.01 -2.22 2.18
C LEU A 9 3.31 -2.91 1.72
N VAL A 10 4.01 -2.29 0.77
CA VAL A 10 5.26 -2.84 0.18
C VAL A 10 6.30 -1.74 0.06
N ARG A 11 7.56 -2.09 0.28
CA ARG A 11 8.72 -1.25 -0.03
C ARG A 11 9.85 -2.08 -0.60
N THR A 12 10.38 -1.61 -1.72
CA THR A 12 11.55 -2.13 -2.40
C THR A 12 12.56 -1.01 -2.61
N GLN A 13 13.68 -1.28 -3.28
CA GLN A 13 14.67 -0.27 -3.60
C GLN A 13 14.15 0.82 -4.55
N SER A 14 13.24 0.47 -5.47
CA SER A 14 12.77 1.34 -6.56
C SER A 14 11.24 1.50 -6.60
N SER A 15 10.50 0.96 -5.63
CA SER A 15 9.05 1.05 -5.62
C SER A 15 8.45 0.92 -4.23
N GLU A 16 7.33 1.60 -4.01
CA GLU A 16 6.54 1.54 -2.78
C GLU A 16 5.05 1.46 -3.09
N VAL A 17 4.30 0.82 -2.22
CA VAL A 17 2.84 0.70 -2.31
C VAL A 17 2.24 1.08 -0.98
N TYR A 18 1.22 1.94 -0.99
CA TYR A 18 0.47 2.35 0.20
C TYR A 18 -1.03 2.18 -0.02
N LEU A 19 -1.71 1.71 1.01
CA LEU A 19 -3.16 1.78 1.12
C LEU A 19 -3.55 3.12 1.73
N ILE A 20 -4.62 3.73 1.21
CA ILE A 20 -5.12 5.03 1.62
C ILE A 20 -6.43 4.84 2.37
N TRP A 21 -6.51 5.42 3.56
CA TRP A 21 -7.66 5.34 4.45
C TRP A 21 -8.12 6.75 4.83
N ASP A 22 -9.40 6.92 5.13
CA ASP A 22 -9.87 8.10 5.87
C ASP A 22 -9.77 7.90 7.39
N SER A 23 -10.12 8.95 8.13
CA SER A 23 -10.21 8.94 9.60
C SER A 23 -11.25 7.97 10.16
N GLU A 24 -12.20 7.50 9.35
CA GLU A 24 -13.23 6.53 9.72
C GLU A 24 -12.83 5.09 9.34
N GLU A 25 -11.58 4.89 8.89
CA GLU A 25 -11.01 3.61 8.44
C GLU A 25 -11.71 3.03 7.19
N HIS A 26 -12.35 3.87 6.37
CA HIS A 26 -12.79 3.47 5.04
C HIS A 26 -11.61 3.46 4.07
N ARG A 27 -11.57 2.43 3.20
CA ARG A 27 -10.55 2.34 2.15
C ARG A 27 -10.88 3.33 1.04
N ILE A 28 -10.00 4.31 0.86
CA ILE A 28 -10.10 5.31 -0.20
C ILE A 28 -9.51 4.78 -1.50
N GLY A 29 -8.47 3.96 -1.39
CA GLY A 29 -7.76 3.43 -2.54
C GLY A 29 -6.34 2.99 -2.24
N GLN A 30 -5.51 2.99 -3.28
CA GLN A 30 -4.13 2.55 -3.23
C GLN A 30 -3.25 3.41 -4.12
N VAL A 31 -2.04 3.70 -3.65
CA VAL A 31 -1.01 4.40 -4.43
C VAL A 31 0.21 3.50 -4.64
N HIS A 32 0.67 3.47 -5.88
CA HIS A 32 1.91 2.82 -6.29
C HIS A 32 2.90 3.90 -6.71
N LEU A 33 4.09 3.85 -6.14
CA LEU A 33 5.19 4.75 -6.50
C LEU A 33 6.30 3.93 -7.12
N HIS A 34 6.83 4.42 -8.23
CA HIS A 34 8.00 3.87 -8.91
C HIS A 34 9.05 4.97 -9.02
N TYR A 35 10.20 4.72 -8.39
CA TYR A 35 11.33 5.63 -8.36
C TYR A 35 12.28 5.33 -9.51
N LEU A 36 12.54 6.35 -10.33
CA LEU A 36 13.57 6.37 -11.36
C LEU A 36 14.67 7.36 -10.93
N PRO A 37 15.85 7.35 -11.57
CA PRO A 37 16.94 8.25 -11.21
C PRO A 37 16.53 9.73 -11.12
N ASP A 38 15.71 10.19 -12.07
CA ASP A 38 15.37 11.62 -12.22
C ASP A 38 13.85 11.89 -12.14
N SER A 39 13.03 10.87 -11.88
CA SER A 39 11.57 11.02 -11.85
C SER A 39 10.87 10.03 -10.93
N ILE A 40 9.64 10.37 -10.55
CA ILE A 40 8.76 9.49 -9.76
C ILE A 40 7.45 9.32 -10.51
N HIS A 41 7.09 8.07 -10.79
CA HIS A 41 5.81 7.72 -11.37
C HIS A 41 4.85 7.25 -10.27
N VAL A 42 3.71 7.94 -10.16
CA VAL A 42 2.66 7.67 -9.20
C VAL A 42 1.42 7.19 -9.93
N THR A 43 0.96 5.99 -9.58
CA THR A 43 -0.34 5.47 -9.99
C THR A 43 -1.25 5.45 -8.77
N LEU A 44 -2.30 6.26 -8.80
CA LEU A 44 -3.32 6.35 -7.76
C LEU A 44 -4.59 5.65 -8.26
N VAL A 45 -5.06 4.64 -7.54
CA VAL A 45 -6.35 3.99 -7.79
C VAL A 45 -7.28 4.37 -6.66
N LEU A 46 -8.34 5.11 -6.98
CA LEU A 46 -9.40 5.49 -6.05
C LEU A 46 -10.55 4.49 -6.12
N GLU A 47 -10.96 3.99 -4.97
CA GLU A 47 -12.10 3.08 -4.78
C GLU A 47 -13.41 3.83 -4.46
N MET A 48 -13.31 5.14 -4.23
CA MET A 48 -14.45 6.02 -4.02
C MET A 48 -14.27 7.37 -4.71
N ASP A 49 -15.39 8.06 -4.94
CA ASP A 49 -15.39 9.39 -5.53
C ASP A 49 -14.89 10.42 -4.51
N LEU A 50 -13.81 11.12 -4.86
CA LEU A 50 -13.31 12.26 -4.13
C LEU A 50 -13.73 13.57 -4.81
N SER A 51 -13.92 14.62 -4.00
CA SER A 51 -14.04 15.97 -4.54
C SER A 51 -12.68 16.44 -5.07
N ARG A 52 -12.65 17.39 -6.00
CA ARG A 52 -11.37 17.92 -6.53
C ARG A 52 -10.46 18.47 -5.42
N THR A 53 -11.04 19.08 -4.40
CA THR A 53 -10.29 19.61 -3.25
C THR A 53 -9.70 18.49 -2.40
N ASP A 54 -10.41 17.38 -2.23
CA ASP A 54 -9.88 16.22 -1.51
C ASP A 54 -8.81 15.47 -2.34
N GLU A 55 -8.98 15.40 -3.67
CA GLU A 55 -7.94 14.89 -4.58
C GLU A 55 -6.66 15.73 -4.49
N GLU A 56 -6.76 17.07 -4.54
CA GLU A 56 -5.62 17.99 -4.37
C GLU A 56 -4.93 17.82 -3.01
N ALA A 57 -5.70 17.65 -1.92
CA ALA A 57 -5.17 17.41 -0.59
C ALA A 57 -4.44 16.06 -0.47
N LEU A 58 -4.98 14.99 -1.08
CA LEU A 58 -4.34 13.69 -1.12
C LEU A 58 -3.01 13.73 -1.88
N LEU A 59 -2.96 14.43 -3.02
CA LEU A 59 -1.73 14.60 -3.79
C LEU A 59 -0.66 15.36 -2.99
N ALA A 60 -1.05 16.39 -2.25
CA ALA A 60 -0.14 17.13 -1.37
C ALA A 60 0.43 16.22 -0.27
N ALA A 61 -0.41 15.40 0.37
CA ALA A 61 0.04 14.44 1.38
C ALA A 61 1.03 13.41 0.81
N ILE A 62 0.75 12.87 -0.39
CA ILE A 62 1.67 11.94 -1.07
C ILE A 62 3.03 12.60 -1.36
N ASP A 63 3.03 13.87 -1.80
CA ASP A 63 4.26 14.58 -2.11
C ASP A 63 5.10 14.91 -0.86
N GLU A 64 4.44 15.35 0.22
CA GLU A 64 5.09 15.71 1.48
C GLU A 64 5.60 14.47 2.23
N ASP A 65 4.75 13.47 2.45
CA ASP A 65 5.07 12.35 3.33
C ASP A 65 6.00 11.33 2.65
N ILE A 66 5.79 11.07 1.37
CA ILE A 66 6.42 9.93 0.68
C ILE A 66 7.50 10.41 -0.25
N ALA A 67 7.14 11.24 -1.23
CA ALA A 67 8.07 11.58 -2.30
C ALA A 67 9.24 12.45 -1.78
N SER A 68 9.00 13.34 -0.81
CA SER A 68 10.04 14.23 -0.26
C SER A 68 11.02 13.49 0.65
N SER A 69 10.60 12.32 1.16
CA SER A 69 11.45 11.42 1.94
C SER A 69 12.45 10.64 1.09
N TYR A 70 12.23 10.52 -0.24
CA TYR A 70 13.06 9.70 -1.13
C TYR A 70 14.12 10.51 -1.90
N LEU A 71 13.73 11.64 -2.51
CA LEU A 71 14.65 12.55 -3.18
C LEU A 71 14.54 13.93 -2.51
N PRO A 72 15.65 14.50 -2.00
CA PRO A 72 15.65 15.89 -1.56
C PRO A 72 15.19 16.77 -2.73
N SER A 73 14.37 17.77 -2.43
CA SER A 73 13.63 18.61 -3.38
C SER A 73 14.46 19.31 -4.47
N PHE A 74 15.79 19.22 -4.43
CA PHE A 74 16.72 19.76 -5.43
C PHE A 74 17.03 18.81 -6.61
N ASP A 75 16.68 17.52 -6.52
CA ASP A 75 16.91 16.50 -7.58
C ASP A 75 15.59 16.02 -8.23
N ARG A 76 14.45 16.60 -7.86
CA ARG A 76 13.15 16.24 -8.44
C ARG A 76 12.90 17.03 -9.72
N GLU A 77 13.28 16.46 -10.86
CA GLU A 77 12.93 17.08 -12.15
C GLU A 77 11.48 16.77 -12.56
N ASP A 78 10.90 15.60 -12.21
CA ASP A 78 9.48 15.32 -12.52
C ASP A 78 8.73 14.34 -11.57
N LEU A 79 7.56 14.76 -11.08
CA LEU A 79 6.56 13.91 -10.43
C LEU A 79 5.37 13.70 -11.38
N PHE A 80 5.20 12.48 -11.89
CA PHE A 80 4.10 12.14 -12.80
C PHE A 80 3.02 11.36 -12.07
N VAL A 81 1.82 11.93 -11.96
CA VAL A 81 0.69 11.27 -11.30
C VAL A 81 -0.39 10.93 -12.31
N THR A 82 -0.83 9.67 -12.30
CA THR A 82 -2.01 9.21 -13.03
C THR A 82 -3.04 8.67 -12.04
N ILE A 83 -4.27 9.18 -12.14
CA ILE A 83 -5.37 8.80 -11.26
C ILE A 83 -6.36 7.94 -12.02
N PHE A 84 -6.69 6.78 -11.46
CA PHE A 84 -7.69 5.85 -11.93
C PHE A 84 -8.82 5.74 -10.88
N ARG A 85 -10.03 5.45 -11.35
CA ARG A 85 -11.15 5.03 -10.51
C ARG A 85 -11.43 3.57 -10.78
N GLY A 86 -11.59 2.77 -9.73
CA GLY A 86 -11.78 1.34 -9.82
C GLY A 86 -12.53 0.77 -8.63
N GLU A 87 -12.91 -0.49 -8.73
CA GLU A 87 -13.58 -1.25 -7.66
C GLU A 87 -12.80 -2.53 -7.43
N GLU A 88 -12.59 -2.93 -6.18
CA GLU A 88 -12.04 -4.24 -5.87
C GLU A 88 -13.09 -5.33 -6.14
N VAL A 89 -12.90 -6.08 -7.22
CA VAL A 89 -13.83 -7.16 -7.63
C VAL A 89 -13.55 -8.46 -6.87
N SER A 90 -12.27 -8.77 -6.67
CA SER A 90 -11.83 -10.03 -6.06
C SER A 90 -10.35 -9.97 -5.69
N SER A 91 -9.97 -10.65 -4.61
CA SER A 91 -8.59 -10.75 -4.13
C SER A 91 -8.19 -12.22 -3.96
N PHE A 92 -6.97 -12.55 -4.38
CA PHE A 92 -6.39 -13.88 -4.29
C PHE A 92 -5.01 -13.79 -3.64
N SER A 93 -4.71 -14.72 -2.73
CA SER A 93 -3.39 -14.84 -2.13
C SER A 93 -2.86 -16.25 -2.36
N TYR A 94 -1.67 -16.34 -2.95
CA TYR A 94 -0.98 -17.59 -3.22
C TYR A 94 0.19 -17.74 -2.25
N ALA A 95 -0.10 -17.78 -0.95
CA ALA A 95 0.91 -18.10 0.05
C ALA A 95 1.35 -19.56 -0.15
N SER A 96 2.60 -19.78 -0.54
CA SER A 96 3.19 -21.11 -0.61
C SER A 96 3.60 -21.57 0.80
N GLY A 97 2.74 -22.36 1.46
CA GLY A 97 3.11 -23.19 2.60
C GLY A 97 2.85 -22.60 3.99
N SER A 98 1.62 -22.75 4.47
CA SER A 98 1.37 -23.07 5.88
C SER A 98 0.84 -24.50 5.88
N GLY A 99 1.74 -25.47 6.08
CA GLY A 99 1.35 -26.85 6.32
C GLY A 99 0.66 -26.94 7.68
N ASP A 100 -0.66 -26.86 7.68
CA ASP A 100 -1.50 -27.59 8.63
C ASP A 100 -1.69 -28.98 8.02
N ASP A 101 -0.83 -29.93 8.37
CA ASP A 101 -1.06 -31.38 8.23
C ASP A 101 0.15 -32.13 8.86
N GLU A 102 0.33 -32.02 10.19
CA GLU A 102 0.96 -33.07 11.01
C GLU A 102 0.13 -33.23 12.30
N GLU A 103 -1.00 -33.92 12.13
CA GLU A 103 -1.45 -35.07 12.94
C GLU A 103 -1.13 -35.06 14.45
N ASP A 104 -2.14 -34.69 15.23
CA ASP A 104 -2.28 -35.03 16.65
C ASP A 104 -2.67 -36.52 16.77
N PHE A 105 -1.68 -37.41 17.01
CA PHE A 105 -1.91 -38.83 17.34
C PHE A 105 -0.91 -39.32 18.41
N ASP A 106 -1.41 -39.39 19.65
CA ASP A 106 -1.17 -40.39 20.71
C ASP A 106 0.24 -40.98 20.93
N GLU A 107 0.92 -40.51 21.99
CA GLU A 107 1.84 -41.34 22.79
C GLU A 107 1.36 -41.37 24.25
N ASP A 108 0.30 -42.14 24.51
CA ASP A 108 0.09 -42.78 25.80
C ASP A 108 0.89 -44.11 25.81
N ASP A 109 1.54 -44.37 26.96
CA ASP A 109 2.12 -45.66 27.41
C ASP A 109 3.61 -45.94 27.08
N ASP A 110 4.51 -45.56 28.01
CA ASP A 110 5.55 -46.52 28.43
C ASP A 110 5.60 -46.63 29.96
N HIS A 111 5.27 -47.84 30.38
CA HIS A 111 5.31 -48.40 31.72
C HIS A 111 6.73 -48.40 32.35
N ARG A 112 6.76 -48.25 33.69
CA ARG A 112 7.70 -48.91 34.63
C ARG A 112 9.22 -48.68 34.44
N LEU A 113 9.84 -48.10 35.48
CA LEU A 113 10.62 -48.85 36.49
C LEU A 113 10.95 -47.97 37.70
#